data_AF-A0A2T2ZAC6-F1
#
_entry.id   AF-A0A2T2ZAC6-F1
#
_cell.length_a   1.000
_cell.length_b   1.000
_cell.length_c   1.000
_cell.angle_alpha   90.00
_cell.angle_beta   90.00
_cell.angle_gamma   90.00
#
_symmetry.space_group_name_H-M   'P 1'
#
loop_
_entity.id
_entity.type
_entity.pdbx_description
1 polymer ?
#
loop_
_entity_poly.entity_id
_entity_poly.type
_entity_poly.pdbx_seq_one_letter_code
_entity_poly.pdbx_strand_id
1 'polypeptide(L)' 'MATTPHSPFDVASTRTLIAPEIRRRIRAATGADVDPERMKALEAVYLGTVLTASMGYSLHSGACSIEHVATRIIYR' A
#
# COMPACT_ATOMS: atom_id res chain seq x y z
N MET A 1 17.64 -17.16 -18.22
CA MET A 1 16.48 -16.93 -17.33
C MET A 1 15.86 -15.61 -17.74
N ALA A 2 14.67 -15.63 -18.36
CA ALA A 2 13.97 -14.41 -18.72
C ALA A 2 13.38 -13.81 -17.43
N THR A 3 13.83 -12.62 -17.04
CA THR A 3 13.21 -11.86 -15.96
C THR A 3 11.82 -11.44 -16.45
N THR A 4 10.77 -11.98 -15.84
CA THR A 4 9.40 -11.56 -16.10
C THR A 4 9.33 -10.03 -15.99
N PRO A 5 8.80 -9.31 -17.00
CA PRO A 5 8.73 -7.86 -16.93
C PRO A 5 7.90 -7.47 -15.71
N HIS A 6 8.50 -6.71 -14.80
CA HIS A 6 7.81 -6.21 -13.60
C HIS A 6 6.74 -5.22 -14.08
N SER A 7 5.47 -5.57 -13.91
CA SER A 7 4.38 -4.69 -14.31
C SER A 7 4.43 -3.42 -13.47
N PRO A 8 4.31 -2.21 -14.06
CA PRO A 8 4.17 -0.98 -13.29
C PRO A 8 2.90 -0.97 -12.42
N PHE A 9 2.01 -1.95 -12.63
CA PHE A 9 0.81 -2.21 -11.86
C PHE A 9 0.87 -3.49 -11.01
N ASP A 10 2.04 -3.90 -10.54
CA ASP A 10 2.14 -5.03 -9.60
C ASP A 10 1.56 -4.68 -8.21
N VAL A 11 0.24 -4.85 -8.09
CA VAL A 11 -0.53 -4.59 -6.87
C VAL A 11 -0.13 -5.55 -5.74
N ALA A 12 0.18 -6.82 -6.05
CA ALA A 12 0.48 -7.82 -5.03
C ALA A 12 1.83 -7.55 -4.34
N SER A 13 2.86 -7.23 -5.13
CA SER A 13 4.17 -6.83 -4.61
C SER A 13 4.07 -5.49 -3.87
N THR A 14 3.37 -4.51 -4.44
CA THR A 14 3.18 -3.21 -3.78
C THR A 14 2.46 -3.36 -2.43
N ARG A 15 1.41 -4.18 -2.36
CA ARG A 15 0.68 -4.47 -1.11
C ARG A 15 1.61 -5.03 -0.03
N THR A 16 2.46 -5.98 -0.41
CA THR A 16 3.41 -6.62 0.51
C THR A 16 4.43 -5.61 1.04
N LEU A 17 4.88 -4.70 0.18
CA LEU A 17 5.84 -3.66 0.51
C LEU A 17 5.30 -2.64 1.53
N ILE A 18 4.07 -2.15 1.36
CA ILE A 18 3.52 -1.07 2.21
C ILE A 18 2.80 -1.56 3.48
N ALA A 19 2.40 -2.85 3.54
CA ALA A 19 1.62 -3.39 4.66
C ALA A 19 2.31 -3.26 6.04
N PRO A 20 3.63 -3.46 6.20
CA PRO A 20 4.30 -3.29 7.49
C PRO A 20 4.19 -1.86 8.04
N GLU A 21 4.35 -0.86 7.17
CA GLU A 21 4.29 0.56 7.58
C GLU A 21 2.87 0.98 7.93
N ILE A 22 1.87 0.52 7.16
CA ILE A 22 0.46 0.74 7.49
C ILE A 22 0.12 0.14 8.86
N ARG A 23 0.56 -1.09 9.14
CA ARG A 23 0.36 -1.73 10.46
C ARG A 23 1.04 -0.92 11.58
N ARG A 24 2.24 -0.38 11.33
CA ARG A 24 2.91 0.51 12.28
C ARG A 24 2.09 1.76 12.58
N ARG A 25 1.59 2.43 11.55
CA ARG A 25 0.78 3.66 11.66
C ARG A 25 -0.55 3.42 12.38
N ILE A 26 -1.24 2.33 12.06
CA ILE A 26 -2.48 1.96 12.75
C ILE A 26 -2.21 1.75 14.24
N ARG A 27 -1.20 0.93 14.59
CA ARG A 27 -0.84 0.69 16.00
C ARG A 27 -0.44 1.97 16.74
N ALA A 28 0.29 2.87 16.09
CA ALA A 28 0.66 4.15 16.68
C ALA A 28 -0.57 5.03 16.96
N ALA A 29 -1.60 4.96 16.10
CA ALA A 29 -2.83 5.75 16.25
C ALA A 29 -3.84 5.12 17.22
N THR A 30 -3.94 3.79 17.28
CA THR A 30 -4.96 3.09 18.09
C THR A 30 -4.45 2.63 19.45
N GLY A 31 -3.13 2.57 19.66
CA GLY A 31 -2.52 1.95 20.83
C GLY A 31 -2.42 0.42 20.72
N ALA A 32 -1.78 -0.19 21.73
CA ALA A 32 -1.44 -1.61 21.74
C ALA A 32 -2.62 -2.56 22.00
N ASP A 33 -3.74 -2.05 22.50
CA ASP A 33 -4.93 -2.82 22.91
C ASP A 33 -6.01 -2.85 21.81
N VAL A 34 -5.62 -2.65 20.56
CA VAL A 34 -6.58 -2.73 19.46
C VAL A 34 -6.94 -4.20 19.20
N ASP A 35 -8.24 -4.47 19.15
CA ASP A 35 -8.77 -5.77 18.79
C ASP A 35 -8.17 -6.26 17.43
N PRO A 36 -7.69 -7.52 17.34
CA PRO A 36 -7.06 -8.04 16.13
C PRO A 36 -7.94 -8.00 14.87
N GLU A 37 -9.26 -8.16 15.00
CA GLU A 37 -10.17 -8.10 13.86
C GLU A 37 -10.38 -6.66 13.40
N ARG A 38 -10.49 -5.70 14.32
CA ARG A 38 -10.45 -4.28 13.99
C ARG A 38 -9.13 -3.87 13.33
N MET A 39 -8.01 -4.38 13.82
CA MET A 39 -6.69 -4.14 13.23
C MET A 39 -6.65 -4.60 11.77
N LYS A 40 -7.13 -5.82 11.47
CA LYS A 40 -7.20 -6.35 10.10
C LYS A 40 -8.13 -5.53 9.21
N ALA A 41 -9.29 -5.13 9.74
CA ALA A 41 -10.24 -4.31 8.99
C ALA A 41 -9.64 -2.94 8.62
N LEU A 42 -8.98 -2.28 9.58
CA LEU A 42 -8.29 -1.01 9.35
C LEU A 42 -7.14 -1.16 8.34
N GLU A 43 -6.35 -2.24 8.46
CA GLU A 43 -5.29 -2.54 7.50
C GLU A 43 -5.84 -2.74 6.09
N ALA A 44 -6.94 -3.48 5.94
CA ALA A 44 -7.58 -3.72 4.64
C ALA A 44 -8.10 -2.42 4.00
N VAL A 45 -8.78 -1.56 4.78
CA VAL A 45 -9.26 -0.26 4.31
C VAL A 45 -8.09 0.63 3.89
N TYR A 46 -7.08 0.77 4.75
CA TYR A 46 -5.92 1.62 4.48
C TYR A 46 -5.18 1.14 3.21
N LEU A 47 -4.88 -0.17 3.12
CA LEU A 47 -4.24 -0.75 1.94
C LEU A 47 -5.05 -0.52 0.67
N GLY A 48 -6.36 -0.79 0.72
CA GLY A 48 -7.25 -0.59 -0.42
C GLY A 48 -7.26 0.85 -0.91
N THR A 49 -7.36 1.82 0.01
CA THR A 49 -7.35 3.25 -0.35
C THR A 49 -6.02 3.67 -0.98
N VAL A 50 -4.88 3.27 -0.40
CA VAL A 50 -3.56 3.64 -0.93
C VAL A 50 -3.31 3.03 -2.30
N LEU A 51 -3.64 1.75 -2.49
CA LEU A 51 -3.48 1.08 -3.78
C LEU A 51 -4.39 1.69 -4.84
N THR A 52 -5.64 2.03 -4.49
CA THR A 52 -6.59 2.67 -5.41
C THR A 52 -6.12 4.06 -5.82
N ALA A 53 -5.67 4.88 -4.87
CA ALA A 53 -5.09 6.19 -5.16
C ALA A 53 -3.84 6.05 -6.06
N SER A 54 -2.98 5.09 -5.74
CA SER A 54 -1.74 4.84 -6.49
C SER A 54 -2.02 4.40 -7.93
N MET A 55 -2.99 3.51 -8.14
CA MET A 55 -3.47 3.14 -9.48
C MET A 55 -4.02 4.35 -10.24
N GLY A 56 -4.91 5.13 -9.60
CA GLY A 56 -5.51 6.31 -10.23
C GLY A 56 -4.46 7.33 -10.67
N TYR A 57 -3.50 7.65 -9.81
CA TYR A 57 -2.40 8.56 -10.15
C TYR A 57 -1.46 8.00 -11.21
N SER A 58 -1.15 6.70 -11.15
CA SER A 58 -0.28 6.05 -12.15
C SER A 58 -0.93 6.08 -13.54
N LEU A 59 -2.23 5.78 -13.62
CA LEU A 59 -3.02 5.86 -14.85
C LEU A 59 -3.15 7.29 -15.38
N HIS A 60 -3.38 8.26 -14.48
CA HIS A 60 -3.53 9.66 -14.88
C HIS A 60 -2.22 10.29 -15.35
N SER A 61 -1.10 9.98 -14.68
CA SER A 61 0.22 10.57 -14.99
C SER A 61 0.97 9.85 -16.10
N GLY A 62 0.73 8.55 -16.30
CA GLY A 62 1.41 7.73 -17.30
C GLY A 62 2.91 7.51 -17.05
N ALA A 63 3.48 8.06 -15.97
CA ALA A 63 4.93 8.14 -15.76
C ALA A 63 5.44 7.41 -14.50
N CYS A 64 4.57 7.16 -13.52
CA CYS A 64 4.93 6.52 -12.25
C CYS A 64 4.27 5.16 -12.10
N SER A 65 4.98 4.20 -11.49
CA SER A 65 4.41 2.91 -11.07
C SER A 65 3.52 3.08 -9.84
N ILE A 66 2.61 2.11 -9.62
CA ILE A 66 1.81 2.06 -8.37
C ILE A 66 2.74 2.07 -7.16
N GLU A 67 3.82 1.29 -7.20
CA GLU A 67 4.80 1.20 -6.12
C GLU A 67 5.40 2.56 -5.76
N HIS A 68 5.79 3.35 -6.77
CA HIS A 68 6.36 4.69 -6.55
C HIS A 68 5.35 5.60 -5.84
N VAL A 69 4.10 5.62 -6.31
CA VAL A 69 3.05 6.46 -5.71
C VAL A 69 2.72 5.98 -4.29
N ALA A 70 2.56 4.67 -4.10
CA ALA A 70 2.23 4.08 -2.80
C ALA A 70 3.33 4.36 -1.77
N THR A 71 4.59 4.18 -2.15
CA THR A 71 5.75 4.49 -1.29
C THR A 71 5.77 5.96 -0.91
N ARG A 72 5.49 6.86 -1.87
CA ARG A 72 5.44 8.30 -1.60
C ARG A 72 4.29 8.69 -0.65
N ILE A 73 3.14 8.03 -0.72
CA ILE A 73 2.02 8.24 0.21
C ILE A 73 2.39 7.75 1.62
N ILE A 74 3.08 6.62 1.70
CA ILE A 74 3.33 5.87 2.95
C ILE A 74 4.60 6.31 3.68
N TYR A 75 5.60 6.87 3.00
CA TYR A 75 6.89 7.26 3.61
C TYR A 75 7.16 8.76 3.54
N ARG A 76 6.12 9.58 3.33
CA ARG A 76 6.18 11.03 3.54
C ARG A 76 6.71 11.37 4.93
#